data_AF-W4K8K0-F1
#
_entry.id   AF-W4K8K0-F1
#
_cell.length_a   1.000
_cell.length_b   1.000
_cell.length_c   1.000
_cell.angle_alpha   90.00
_cell.angle_beta   90.00
_cell.angle_gamma   90.00
#
_symmetry.space_group_name_H-M   'P 1'
#
loop_
_entity.id
_entity.type
_entity.pdbx_description
1 polymer ?
#
loop_
_entity_poly.entity_id
_entity_poly.type
_entity_poly.pdbx_seq_one_letter_code
_entity_poly.pdbx_strand_id
1 'polypeptide(L)' 'FKCLNDTSCCCYCRLLYSQPDFENVESILETHCQAHGFQIIFLPKFHCELSPIEQC' A
#
# COMPACT_ATOMS: atom_id res chain seq x y z
N PHE A 1 -4.19 13.43 -11.22
CA PHE A 1 -3.48 14.33 -10.28
C PHE A 1 -2.06 13.82 -10.13
N LYS A 2 -1.08 14.48 -10.75
CA LYS A 2 0.32 14.05 -10.73
C LYS A 2 1.00 14.63 -9.50
N CYS A 3 1.50 13.78 -8.63
CA CYS A 3 2.29 14.19 -7.49
C CYS A 3 3.74 14.39 -7.86
N LEU A 4 4.36 15.48 -7.37
CA LEU A 4 5.81 15.64 -7.51
C LEU A 4 6.50 14.58 -6.66
N ASN A 5 7.43 13.85 -7.30
CA ASN A 5 8.09 12.65 -6.78
C ASN A 5 8.71 12.81 -5.38
N ASP A 6 9.01 14.04 -4.95
CA ASP A 6 9.72 14.35 -3.71
C ASP A 6 8.84 14.90 -2.57
N THR A 7 7.51 14.91 -2.73
CA THR A 7 6.61 15.33 -1.65
C THR A 7 5.91 14.14 -1.02
N SER A 8 6.28 13.85 0.23
CA SER A 8 5.63 12.86 1.12
C SER A 8 4.15 13.18 1.42
N CYS A 9 3.65 14.32 0.93
CA CYS A 9 2.37 14.90 1.33
C CYS A 9 1.42 15.17 0.13
N CYS A 10 1.70 14.63 -1.06
CA CYS A 10 0.92 15.01 -2.23
C CYS A 10 -0.41 14.24 -2.40
N CYS A 11 -0.49 12.98 -1.97
CA CYS A 11 -1.73 12.20 -2.00
C CYS A 11 -2.08 11.70 -0.59
N TYR A 12 -3.36 11.81 -0.25
CA TYR A 12 -3.89 11.36 1.04
C TYR A 12 -3.56 9.88 1.31
N CYS A 13 -3.60 9.04 0.26
CA CYS A 13 -3.18 7.65 0.35
C CYS A 13 -1.72 7.49 0.82
N ARG A 14 -0.76 8.16 0.19
CA ARG A 14 0.66 8.04 0.56
C ARG A 14 0.95 8.61 1.95
N LEU A 15 0.27 9.70 2.32
CA LEU A 15 0.33 10.24 3.68
C LEU A 15 -0.17 9.22 4.70
N LEU A 16 -1.34 8.61 4.45
CA LEU A 16 -1.95 7.60 5.31
C LEU A 16 -1.08 6.35 5.44
N TYR A 17 -0.57 5.80 4.33
CA TYR A 17 0.30 4.63 4.36
C TYR A 17 1.65 4.90 5.00
N SER A 18 2.08 6.16 5.08
CA SER A 18 3.29 6.57 5.82
C SER A 18 3.01 6.92 7.29
N GLN A 19 1.75 6.84 7.75
CA GLN A 19 1.46 7.02 9.17
C GLN A 19 1.86 5.76 9.94
N PRO A 20 2.45 5.90 11.14
CA PRO A 20 2.91 4.77 11.93
C PRO A 20 1.79 3.79 12.30
N ASP A 21 0.55 4.28 12.42
CA ASP A 21 -0.66 3.49 12.70
C ASP A 21 -1.05 2.55 11.55
N PHE A 22 -0.52 2.77 10.35
CA PHE A 22 -0.77 1.93 9.16
C PHE A 22 0.47 1.17 8.72
N GLU A 23 1.67 1.73 8.89
CA GLU A 23 2.93 1.07 8.51
C GLU A 23 3.29 -0.10 9.44
N ASN A 24 2.97 0.02 10.73
CA ASN A 24 3.41 -0.96 11.74
C ASN A 24 2.31 -1.93 12.21
N VAL A 25 1.20 -2.01 11.47
CA VAL A 25 0.05 -2.86 11.82
C VAL A 25 -0.13 -3.94 10.76
N GLU A 26 -0.19 -5.20 11.20
CA GLU A 26 -0.54 -6.32 10.31
C GLU A 26 -1.92 -6.08 9.69
N SER A 27 -2.02 -6.29 8.38
CA SER A 27 -3.30 -6.20 7.69
C SER A 27 -4.25 -7.31 8.16
N ILE A 28 -5.56 -7.06 8.08
CA ILE A 28 -6.59 -8.07 8.35
C ILE A 28 -6.37 -9.34 7.50
N LEU A 29 -5.87 -9.16 6.27
CA LEU A 29 -5.53 -10.25 5.37
C LEU A 29 -4.37 -11.10 5.91
N GLU A 30 -3.30 -10.45 6.40
CA GLU A 30 -2.18 -11.12 7.06
C GLU A 30 -2.63 -11.94 8.26
N THR A 31 -3.33 -11.32 9.20
CA THR A 31 -3.81 -12.00 10.41
C THR A 31 -4.73 -13.18 10.06
N HIS A 32 -5.60 -13.02 9.07
CA HIS A 32 -6.52 -14.08 8.65
C HIS A 32 -5.76 -15.27 8.04
N CYS A 33 -4.86 -15.04 7.09
CA CYS A 33 -4.10 -16.12 6.48
C CYS A 33 -3.14 -16.81 7.46
N GLN A 34 -2.50 -16.04 8.35
CA GLN A 34 -1.64 -16.59 9.39
C GLN A 34 -2.42 -17.51 10.33
N ALA A 35 -3.64 -17.13 10.73
CA ALA A 35 -4.52 -17.96 11.55
C ALA A 35 -4.87 -19.32 10.89
N HIS A 36 -4.80 -19.39 9.56
CA HIS A 36 -5.03 -20.61 8.79
C HIS A 36 -3.73 -21.31 8.34
N GLY A 37 -2.55 -20.81 8.73
CA GLY A 37 -1.25 -21.39 8.38
C GLY A 37 -0.80 -21.12 6.93
N PHE A 38 -1.38 -20.12 6.26
CA PHE A 38 -0.99 -19.73 4.91
C PHE A 38 0.13 -18.68 4.92
N GLN A 39 1.10 -18.84 4.02
CA GLN A 39 2.11 -17.82 3.76
C GLN A 39 1.58 -16.81 2.73
N ILE A 40 1.64 -15.52 3.07
CA ILE A 40 1.30 -14.42 2.16
C ILE A 40 2.56 -13.88 1.50
N ILE A 41 2.43 -13.51 0.23
CA ILE A 41 3.44 -12.81 -0.54
C ILE A 41 2.76 -11.59 -1.16
N PHE A 42 3.16 -10.38 -0.75
CA PHE A 42 2.72 -9.15 -1.39
C PHE A 42 3.57 -8.90 -2.63
N LEU A 43 2.93 -9.03 -3.79
CA LEU A 43 3.56 -8.67 -5.05
C LEU A 43 3.38 -7.16 -5.28
N PRO A 44 4.43 -6.43 -5.69
CA PRO A 44 4.26 -5.09 -6.21
C PRO A 44 3.20 -5.13 -7.29
N LYS A 45 2.20 -4.23 -7.23
CA LYS A 45 1.21 -4.12 -8.31
C LYS A 45 1.94 -3.69 -9.58
N PHE A 46 2.28 -4.64 -10.44
CA PHE A 46 2.74 -4.35 -11.79
C PHE A 46 1.51 -4.42 -12.70
N HIS A 47 0.99 -3.27 -13.08
CA HIS A 47 0.03 -3.18 -14.16
C HIS A 47 0.67 -2.40 -15.31
N CYS A 48 0.70 -3.02 -16.49
CA CYS A 48 1.04 -2.32 -17.72
C CYS A 48 -0.04 -1.31 -18.15
N GLU A 49 -1.22 -1.33 -17.51
CA GLU A 49 -2.38 -0.50 -17.86
C GLU A 49 -2.93 0.38 -16.72
N LEU A 50 -2.31 0.42 -15.54
CA LEU A 50 -2.77 1.34 -14.49
C LEU A 50 -2.39 2.76 -14.89
N SER A 51 -3.39 3.63 -14.96
CA SER A 51 -3.14 5.05 -15.19
C SER A 51 -2.33 5.60 -14.01
N PRO A 52 -1.45 6.61 -14.20
CA PRO A 52 -0.60 7.18 -13.14
C PRO A 52 -1.32 7.76 -11.92
N ILE A 53 -2.65 7.72 -11.89
CA ILE A 53 -3.50 8.08 -10.74
C ILE A 53 -3.84 6.89 -9.83
N GLU A 54 -3.60 5.66 -10.29
CA GLU A 54 -3.90 4.43 -9.55
C GLU A 54 -2.67 3.88 -8.81
N GLN A 55 -1.50 4.42 -9.13
CA GLN A 55 -0.33 4.36 -8.24
C GLN A 55 -0.42 5.57 -7.30
N CYS A 56 -1.18 5.39 -6.22
CA CYS A 56 -1.25 6.34 -5.11
C CYS A 56 -0.40 5.86 -3.95
#